data_AF-A0A2V7EWY7-F1
#
_entry.id   AF-A0A2V7EWY7-F1
#
_cell.length_a   1.000
_cell.length_b   1.000
_cell.length_c   1.000
_cell.angle_alpha   90.00
_cell.angle_beta   90.00
_cell.angle_gamma   90.00
#
_symmetry.space_group_name_H-M   'P 1'
#
loop_
_entity.id
_entity.type
_entity.pdbx_description
1 polymer ?
#
loop_
_entity_poly.entity_id
_entity_poly.type
_entity_poly.pdbx_seq_one_letter_code
_entity_poly.pdbx_strand_id
1 'polypeptide(L)' 'HHYQRALQITPDDADAHIHWGLALAQQGRLAEAIEHYRQALRINPGHADAQSNLLNAIRGLDRRK' A
#
# COMPACT_ATOMS: atom_id res chain seq x y z
N HIS A 1 -8.83 11.46 -4.88
CA HIS A 1 -9.68 10.86 -5.92
C HIS A 1 -8.95 10.31 -7.16
N HIS A 2 -7.68 10.64 -7.44
CA HIS A 2 -7.00 10.14 -8.65
C HIS A 2 -6.62 8.65 -8.63
N TYR A 3 -6.11 8.14 -7.51
CA TYR A 3 -5.64 6.74 -7.41
C TYR A 3 -6.76 5.68 -7.48
N GLN A 4 -7.96 5.98 -6.99
CA GLN A 4 -9.14 5.10 -7.12
C GLN A 4 -9.52 4.84 -8.58
N ARG A 5 -9.36 5.85 -9.45
CA ARG A 5 -9.56 5.69 -10.90
C ARG A 5 -8.41 4.94 -11.55
N ALA A 6 -7.17 5.15 -11.11
CA ALA A 6 -6.02 4.41 -11.62
C ALA A 6 -6.20 2.89 -11.41
N LEU A 7 -6.67 2.48 -10.23
CA LEU A 7 -6.98 1.07 -9.93
C LEU A 7 -8.13 0.48 -10.77
N GLN A 8 -9.04 1.31 -11.28
CA GLN A 8 -10.13 0.86 -12.16
C GLN A 8 -9.69 0.71 -13.62
N ILE A 9 -8.62 1.40 -14.02
CA ILE A 9 -8.13 1.41 -15.41
C ILE A 9 -6.97 0.42 -15.57
N THR A 10 -6.13 0.28 -14.56
CA THR A 10 -5.00 -0.67 -14.50
C THR A 10 -4.90 -1.26 -13.08
N PRO A 11 -5.66 -2.32 -12.78
CA PRO A 11 -5.59 -3.00 -11.48
C PRO A 11 -4.24 -3.68 -11.20
N ASP A 12 -3.37 -3.81 -12.21
CA ASP A 12 -2.03 -4.40 -12.12
C ASP A 12 -0.91 -3.34 -12.05
N ASP A 13 -1.22 -2.12 -11.63
CA ASP A 13 -0.19 -1.10 -11.38
C ASP A 13 0.27 -1.16 -9.91
N ALA A 14 1.47 -1.73 -9.70
CA ALA A 14 2.10 -1.80 -8.38
C ALA A 14 2.32 -0.41 -7.76
N ASP A 15 2.68 0.59 -8.56
CA ASP A 15 2.91 1.96 -8.10
C ASP A 15 1.60 2.59 -7.63
N ALA A 16 0.50 2.39 -8.34
CA ALA A 16 -0.82 2.87 -7.92
C ALA A 16 -1.22 2.30 -6.55
N HIS A 17 -0.96 1.00 -6.33
CA HIS A 17 -1.19 0.35 -5.04
C HIS A 17 -0.29 0.93 -3.93
N ILE A 18 0.98 1.21 -4.21
CA ILE A 18 1.90 1.83 -3.25
C ILE A 18 1.43 3.23 -2.85
N HIS A 19 1.11 4.08 -3.83
CA HIS A 19 0.69 5.46 -3.55
C HIS A 19 -0.64 5.50 -2.78
N TRP A 20 -1.56 4.59 -3.07
CA TRP A 20 -2.80 4.48 -2.29
C TRP A 20 -2.55 3.99 -0.87
N GLY A 21 -1.69 2.97 -0.69
CA GLY A 21 -1.28 2.50 0.62
C GLY A 21 -0.63 3.62 1.44
N LEU A 22 0.23 4.44 0.82
CA LEU A 22 0.85 5.61 1.45
C LEU A 22 -0.18 6.63 1.91
N ALA A 23 -1.16 6.96 1.06
CA ALA A 23 -2.24 7.88 1.41
C ALA A 23 -3.08 7.36 2.60
N LEU A 24 -3.36 6.05 2.64
CA LEU A 24 -4.06 5.42 3.76
C LEU A 24 -3.23 5.42 5.05
N ALA A 25 -1.93 5.13 4.95
CA ALA A 25 -1.02 5.14 6.10
C ALA A 25 -0.93 6.55 6.72
N GLN A 26 -0.88 7.61 5.90
CA GLN A 26 -0.91 8.99 6.35
C GLN A 26 -2.23 9.36 7.04
N GLN A 27 -3.35 8.75 6.64
CA GLN A 27 -4.65 8.88 7.34
C GLN A 27 -4.72 8.02 8.62
N GLY A 28 -3.64 7.32 8.99
CA GLY A 28 -3.61 6.42 10.14
C GLY A 28 -4.34 5.10 9.90
N ARG A 29 -4.82 4.82 8.69
CA ARG A 29 -5.55 3.61 8.28
C ARG A 29 -4.56 2.50 7.88
N LEU A 30 -3.74 2.09 8.84
CA LEU A 30 -2.60 1.20 8.59
C LEU A 30 -3.02 -0.20 8.11
N ALA A 31 -4.14 -0.74 8.60
CA ALA A 31 -4.64 -2.04 8.17
C ALA A 31 -4.98 -2.06 6.67
N GLU A 32 -5.62 -1.00 6.18
CA GLU A 32 -5.97 -0.88 4.76
C GLU A 32 -4.71 -0.61 3.91
N ALA A 33 -3.77 0.19 4.41
CA ALA A 33 -2.50 0.42 3.75
C ALA A 33 -1.72 -0.89 3.49
N ILE A 34 -1.70 -1.79 4.48
CA ILE A 34 -1.05 -3.10 4.40
C ILE A 34 -1.59 -3.92 3.23
N GLU A 35 -2.90 -3.96 3.03
CA GLU A 35 -3.52 -4.72 1.94
C GLU A 35 -3.10 -4.18 0.56
N HIS A 36 -3.00 -2.85 0.42
CA HIS A 36 -2.51 -2.25 -0.82
C HIS A 36 -1.02 -2.53 -1.07
N TYR A 37 -0.16 -2.47 -0.04
CA TYR A 37 1.25 -2.84 -0.21
C TYR A 37 1.44 -4.33 -0.54
N ARG A 38 0.64 -5.21 0.06
CA ARG A 38 0.63 -6.65 -0.29
C ARG A 38 0.25 -6.87 -1.75
N GLN A 39 -0.75 -6.16 -2.23
CA GLN A 39 -1.16 -6.23 -3.62
C GLN A 39 -0.08 -5.73 -4.57
N ALA A 40 0.60 -4.63 -4.24
CA ALA A 40 1.76 -4.15 -4.99
C ALA A 40 2.87 -5.20 -5.06
N LEU A 41 3.14 -5.92 -3.97
CA LEU A 41 4.11 -7.02 -3.94
C LEU A 41 3.64 -8.28 -4.66
N ARG A 42 2.34 -8.50 -4.79
CA ARG A 42 1.79 -9.59 -5.61
C ARG A 42 2.03 -9.34 -7.10
N ILE A 43 1.94 -8.07 -7.51
CA ILE A 43 2.19 -7.62 -8.89
C ILE A 43 3.71 -7.59 -9.17
N ASN A 44 4.47 -6.95 -8.28
CA ASN A 44 5.93 -6.87 -8.36
C ASN A 44 6.56 -7.27 -7.01
N PRO A 45 6.92 -8.55 -6.84
CA PRO A 45 7.52 -9.05 -5.59
C PRO A 45 8.84 -8.39 -5.21
N GLY A 46 9.57 -7.85 -6.20
CA GLY A 46 10.86 -7.17 -6.03
C GLY A 46 10.76 -5.68 -5.70
N HIS A 47 9.55 -5.15 -5.50
CA HIS A 47 9.37 -3.72 -5.29
C HIS A 47 9.84 -3.28 -3.88
N ALA A 48 11.05 -2.72 -3.80
CA ALA A 48 11.69 -2.35 -2.54
C ALA A 48 10.86 -1.36 -1.70
N ASP A 49 10.22 -0.37 -2.34
CA ASP A 49 9.36 0.59 -1.64
C ASP A 49 8.12 -0.06 -1.03
N ALA A 50 7.46 -0.97 -1.76
CA ALA A 50 6.30 -1.69 -1.23
C ALA A 50 6.68 -2.55 -0.01
N GLN A 51 7.85 -3.22 -0.04
CA GLN A 51 8.35 -4.00 1.10
C GLN A 51 8.62 -3.10 2.31
N SER A 52 9.32 -1.98 2.09
CA SER A 52 9.67 -1.02 3.13
C SER A 52 8.42 -0.39 3.77
N ASN A 53 7.46 0.00 2.93
CA ASN A 53 6.21 0.58 3.37
C ASN A 53 5.32 -0.42 4.11
N LEU A 54 5.27 -1.68 3.67
CA LEU A 54 4.57 -2.76 4.37
C LEU A 54 5.15 -2.99 5.77
N LEU A 55 6.48 -3.07 5.89
CA LEU A 55 7.14 -3.27 7.17
C LEU A 55 6.85 -2.11 8.14
N ASN A 56 6.91 -0.88 7.65
CA ASN A 56 6.59 0.31 8.44
C ASN A 56 5.12 0.32 8.89
N ALA A 57 4.19 -0.05 8.01
CA ALA A 57 2.78 -0.11 8.34
C ALA A 57 2.46 -1.20 9.38
N ILE A 58 3.07 -2.38 9.27
CA ILE A 58 2.93 -3.48 10.25
C ILE A 58 3.45 -3.03 11.62
N ARG A 59 4.66 -2.44 11.67
CA ARG A 59 5.24 -1.93 12.92
C ARG A 59 4.38 -0.84 13.55
N GLY A 60 3.81 0.04 12.74
CA GLY A 60 2.90 1.08 13.20
C GLY A 60 1.59 0.53 13.77
N LEU A 61 1.06 -0.54 13.17
CA LEU A 61 -0.20 -1.17 13.62
C LEU A 61 -0.02 -1.92 14.94
N ASP A 62 1.10 -2.63 15.12
CA ASP A 62 1.37 -3.36 16.35
C ASP A 62 1.62 -2.43 17.55
N ARG A 63 2.20 -1.24 17.32
CA ARG A 63 2.35 -0.21 18.36
C ARG A 63 1.04 0.48 18.78
N ARG A 64 -0.06 0.22 18.07
CA ARG A 64 -1.39 0.78 18.35
C ARG A 64 -2.32 -0.22 19.03
N LYS A 65 -1.87 -1.46 19.25
CA LYS A 65 -2.55 -2.44 20.12
C LYS A 65 -2.12 -2.24 21.56
#